data_AF-A0A918LDU0-F1
#
_entry.id   AF-A0A918LDU0-F1
#
_cell.length_a   1.000
_cell.length_b   1.000
_cell.length_c   1.000
_cell.angle_alpha   90.00
_cell.angle_beta   90.00
_cell.angle_gamma   90.00
#
_symmetry.space_group_name_H-M   'P 1'
#
loop_
_entity.id
_entity.type
_entity.pdbx_description
1 polymer ?
#
loop_
_entity_poly.entity_id
_entity_poly.type
_entity_poly.pdbx_seq_one_letter_code
_entity_poly.pdbx_strand_id
1 'polypeptide(L)'
;MCRHLGYLGPAVPLSSLLLDPPSGLLRQTWAPTDMRRGGTVNADGFGVGWHTPSGVVRYRRAVPMWTDTSFASLAAATSSGSVLAAARSATVGMPVVETACAPFTEGDWLFSHNGVVAGWPDSVADLASTLPAVDLMTMDAPTDSAFLWVLVRNRLRAGATLADALSSVVADVIARAPDSRLNLLLTDGRTMAATTWWHSLSVLRADDAVVIASEPGDDSPLWTPVADRMLVTATLDPHPDVRITALPEPEGHRVPPTVEIHLPADHAARALAADVRSGLAASPKSLPPKWFYDARGSELFDAITRLPEYYPTRAEAEILRAHAADIAATTGAHTLVELGSGSSEKTRLLLTALRDAGSLRSIVALDVSESALREATAALTEEYPLAEVRGVVGDFTEHLALVPGEPPRMVAFLGSTIGNLLPDERAKFLGALRGTLLPGEWLLLGTDLVKDRDTLVRAYDDGAGVTADFNRNVLRVLNRELRADFDVEAFEHVAVWDAEQEWIEMRLRSVRAQRVAIAELGMIVDFAEGEELRTETSAKFRRDGITEELATAGFTVHRWWTDAENRFALSLSRAE
;
A
#
# COMPACT_ATOMS: atom_id res chain seq x y z
N MET A 1 22.14 7.04 8.11
CA MET A 1 21.08 8.05 8.37
C MET A 1 21.22 8.55 9.79
N CYS A 2 21.29 9.87 10.02
CA CYS A 2 21.52 10.48 11.34
C CYS A 2 20.46 10.11 12.39
N ARG A 3 20.68 10.42 13.66
CA ARG A 3 19.66 10.41 14.74
C ARG A 3 19.58 11.79 15.37
N HIS A 4 18.42 12.22 15.84
CA HIS A 4 18.29 13.47 16.59
C HIS A 4 17.38 13.37 17.80
N LEU A 5 17.55 14.31 18.72
CA LEU A 5 16.74 14.47 19.91
C LEU A 5 16.52 15.96 20.16
N GLY A 6 15.28 16.35 20.44
CA GLY A 6 14.86 17.66 20.88
C GLY A 6 14.22 17.55 22.25
N TYR A 7 14.54 18.48 23.14
CA TYR A 7 14.00 18.56 24.50
C TYR A 7 13.49 19.97 24.76
N LEU A 8 12.31 20.06 25.35
CA LEU A 8 11.80 21.26 26.02
C LEU A 8 11.29 20.85 27.41
N GLY A 9 11.77 21.49 28.47
CA GLY A 9 11.27 21.28 29.83
C GLY A 9 12.05 22.08 30.87
N PRO A 10 11.98 21.69 32.16
CA PRO A 10 12.85 22.20 33.20
C PRO A 10 14.34 22.00 32.86
N ALA A 11 15.22 22.79 33.45
CA ALA A 11 16.65 22.63 33.21
C ALA A 11 17.15 21.29 33.77
N VAL A 12 17.59 20.40 32.89
CA VAL A 12 18.18 19.09 33.24
C VAL A 12 19.60 18.97 32.67
N PRO A 13 20.48 18.14 33.28
CA PRO A 13 21.80 17.89 32.73
C PRO A 13 21.73 17.37 31.28
N LEU A 14 22.65 17.79 30.42
CA LEU A 14 22.70 17.27 29.05
C LEU A 14 22.96 15.75 29.04
N SER A 15 23.72 15.23 30.02
CA SER A 15 23.99 13.80 30.15
C SER A 15 22.71 12.98 30.34
N SER A 16 21.75 13.47 31.14
CA SER A 16 20.52 12.74 31.44
C SER A 16 19.60 12.61 30.24
N LEU A 17 19.75 13.48 29.24
CA LEU A 17 19.01 13.41 27.97
C LEU A 17 19.73 12.55 26.92
N LEU A 18 21.07 12.64 26.87
CA LEU A 18 21.83 12.20 25.70
C LEU A 18 22.69 10.95 25.94
N LEU A 19 23.21 10.79 27.16
CA LEU A 19 24.22 9.77 27.50
C LEU A 19 23.67 8.67 28.41
N ASP A 20 22.89 9.07 29.41
CA ASP A 20 22.43 8.19 30.48
C ASP A 20 21.26 7.25 30.07
N PRO A 21 20.32 7.65 29.17
CA PRO A 21 19.22 6.77 28.79
C PRO A 21 19.71 5.48 28.12
N PRO A 22 19.17 4.31 28.48
CA PRO A 22 19.69 3.01 28.07
C PRO A 22 19.62 2.78 26.56
N SER A 23 18.70 3.45 25.87
CA SER A 23 18.54 3.45 24.41
C SER A 23 18.61 4.89 23.84
N GLY A 24 19.24 5.80 24.57
CA GLY A 24 19.38 7.22 24.21
C GLY A 24 20.30 7.46 23.02
N LEU A 25 20.48 8.75 22.68
CA LEU A 25 21.21 9.18 21.49
C LEU A 25 22.64 8.61 21.43
N LEU A 26 23.32 8.51 22.59
CA LEU A 26 24.62 7.84 22.68
C LEU A 26 24.55 6.41 22.16
N ARG A 27 23.62 5.56 22.63
CA ARG A 27 23.53 4.17 22.17
C ARG A 27 23.12 4.07 20.71
N GLN A 28 22.24 4.94 20.25
CA GLN A 28 21.82 5.02 18.85
C GLN A 28 22.99 5.37 17.90
N THR A 29 24.14 5.80 18.44
CA THR A 29 25.33 6.02 17.61
C THR A 29 25.96 4.73 17.09
N TRP A 30 25.88 3.61 17.82
CA TRP A 30 26.42 2.31 17.37
C TRP A 30 25.39 1.18 17.27
N ALA A 31 24.24 1.32 17.92
CA ALA A 31 23.18 0.32 17.92
C ALA A 31 21.78 0.96 17.85
N PRO A 32 21.47 1.72 16.78
CA PRO A 32 20.11 2.17 16.53
C PRO A 32 19.21 0.97 16.17
N THR A 33 17.93 1.02 16.55
CA THR A 33 16.97 -0.07 16.35
C THR A 33 16.00 0.18 15.19
N ASP A 34 15.76 1.44 14.81
CA ASP A 34 14.85 1.80 13.70
C ASP A 34 15.54 2.73 12.68
N MET A 35 16.41 2.15 11.84
CA MET A 35 17.13 2.80 10.73
C MET A 35 16.49 2.48 9.37
N ARG A 36 15.40 3.17 9.05
CA ARG A 36 14.62 2.93 7.83
C ARG A 36 15.44 3.26 6.58
N ARG A 37 15.46 2.32 5.62
CA ARG A 37 16.09 2.47 4.30
C ARG A 37 17.60 2.82 4.32
N GLY A 38 18.34 2.36 5.35
CA GLY A 38 19.80 2.23 5.31
C GLY A 38 20.59 2.90 6.45
N GLY A 39 21.85 2.48 6.60
CA GLY A 39 22.79 2.90 7.65
C GLY A 39 22.77 1.97 8.86
N THR A 40 23.96 1.57 9.32
CA THR A 40 24.13 0.66 10.47
C THR A 40 24.66 1.36 11.72
N VAL A 41 25.20 2.58 11.56
CA VAL A 41 25.96 3.31 12.58
C VAL A 41 25.90 4.82 12.31
N ASN A 42 25.97 5.63 13.37
CA ASN A 42 26.12 7.09 13.34
C ASN A 42 27.47 7.50 13.94
N ALA A 43 28.55 7.26 13.18
CA ALA A 43 29.93 7.46 13.62
C ALA A 43 30.60 8.71 13.03
N ASP A 44 29.95 9.43 12.12
CA ASP A 44 30.56 10.47 11.29
C ASP A 44 30.54 11.87 11.94
N GLY A 45 30.29 11.90 13.25
CA GLY A 45 30.22 13.10 14.06
C GLY A 45 28.96 13.19 14.90
N PHE A 46 28.92 14.20 15.76
CA PHE A 46 27.73 14.56 16.53
C PHE A 46 27.74 16.05 16.84
N GLY A 47 26.59 16.57 17.26
CA GLY A 47 26.50 17.91 17.81
C GLY A 47 25.33 18.06 18.75
N VAL A 48 25.48 19.02 19.66
CA VAL A 48 24.51 19.37 20.70
C VAL A 48 24.44 20.87 20.78
N GLY A 49 23.23 21.41 20.63
CA GLY A 49 22.92 22.81 20.84
C GLY A 49 21.95 22.96 21.98
N TRP A 50 22.10 24.02 22.77
CA TRP A 50 21.18 24.31 23.87
C TRP A 50 21.05 25.81 24.10
N HIS A 51 19.89 26.21 24.62
CA HIS A 51 19.62 27.59 24.95
C HIS A 51 20.19 27.93 26.33
N THR A 52 20.75 29.13 26.45
CA THR A 52 21.20 29.73 27.70
C THR A 52 20.59 31.12 27.84
N PRO A 53 20.61 31.74 29.04
CA PRO A 53 20.18 33.13 29.20
C PRO A 53 20.96 34.14 28.32
N SER A 54 22.14 33.77 27.82
CA SER A 54 22.99 34.61 26.98
C SER A 54 22.88 34.29 25.48
N GLY A 55 22.00 33.36 25.10
CA GLY A 55 21.81 32.90 23.71
C GLY A 55 22.12 31.42 23.52
N VAL A 56 22.17 30.99 22.26
CA VAL A 56 22.40 29.60 21.88
C VAL A 56 23.88 29.23 21.92
N VAL A 57 24.20 28.09 22.53
CA VAL A 57 25.53 27.48 22.51
C VAL A 57 25.47 26.19 21.69
N ARG A 58 26.53 25.90 20.93
CA ARG A 58 26.71 24.63 20.22
C ARG A 58 28.04 23.99 20.54
N TYR A 59 28.03 22.68 20.72
CA TYR A 59 29.20 21.81 20.74
C TYR A 59 29.07 20.80 19.61
N ARG A 60 30.02 20.77 18.66
CA ARG A 60 30.01 19.86 17.51
C ARG A 60 31.36 19.20 17.36
N ARG A 61 31.40 17.95 16.90
CA ARG A 61 32.64 17.23 16.60
C ARG A 61 32.45 16.28 15.44
N ALA A 62 33.50 16.14 14.61
CA ALA A 62 33.58 15.12 13.55
C ALA A 62 34.24 13.82 14.05
N VAL A 63 33.85 13.35 15.23
CA VAL A 63 34.29 12.06 15.79
C VAL A 63 33.06 11.30 16.31
N PRO A 64 33.12 9.96 16.44
CA PRO A 64 32.04 9.21 17.04
C PRO A 64 31.78 9.68 18.49
N MET A 65 30.50 9.89 18.82
CA MET A 65 30.10 10.47 20.11
C MET A 65 30.66 9.71 21.32
N TRP A 66 30.75 8.38 21.23
CA TRP A 66 31.27 7.52 22.31
C TRP A 66 32.76 7.67 22.59
N THR A 67 33.51 8.37 21.73
CA THR A 67 34.95 8.59 21.92
C THR A 67 35.27 9.94 22.57
N ASP A 68 34.30 10.85 22.68
CA ASP A 68 34.52 12.19 23.23
C ASP A 68 34.29 12.25 24.75
N THR A 69 35.35 11.96 25.51
CA THR A 69 35.35 12.06 26.98
C THR A 69 35.21 13.49 27.49
N SER A 70 35.61 14.49 26.68
CA SER A 70 35.46 15.90 27.06
C SER A 70 34.00 16.32 27.03
N PHE A 71 33.26 15.87 26.00
CA PHE A 71 31.83 16.08 25.93
C PHE A 71 31.10 15.41 27.09
N ALA A 72 31.49 14.18 27.47
CA ALA A 72 30.86 13.50 28.61
C ALA A 72 30.98 14.31 29.91
N SER A 73 32.16 14.88 30.21
CA SER A 73 32.34 15.75 31.37
C SER A 73 31.56 17.07 31.25
N LEU A 74 31.55 17.69 30.07
CA LEU A 74 30.78 18.92 29.82
C LEU A 74 29.28 18.70 29.99
N ALA A 75 28.77 17.60 29.46
CA ALA A 75 27.35 17.25 29.47
C ALA A 75 26.83 16.99 30.90
N ALA A 76 27.66 16.42 31.77
CA ALA A 76 27.32 16.24 33.19
C ALA A 76 27.29 17.56 33.98
N ALA A 77 28.07 18.57 33.56
CA ALA A 77 28.18 19.85 34.24
C ALA A 77 27.26 20.96 33.68
N THR A 78 26.56 20.68 32.57
CA THR A 78 25.75 21.67 31.85
C THR A 78 24.29 21.25 31.90
N SER A 79 23.40 22.18 32.31
CA SER A 79 21.96 21.97 32.27
C SER A 79 21.26 23.00 31.40
N SER A 80 20.21 22.58 30.69
CA SER A 80 19.37 23.48 29.91
C SER A 80 17.93 22.97 29.85
N GLY A 81 16.98 23.89 29.73
CA GLY A 81 15.56 23.59 29.50
C GLY A 81 15.20 23.42 28.02
N SER A 82 16.14 23.70 27.10
CA SER A 82 15.93 23.49 25.66
C SER A 82 17.22 22.97 25.02
N VAL A 83 17.13 21.79 24.39
CA VAL A 83 18.27 21.08 23.80
C VAL A 83 17.87 20.53 22.44
N LEU A 84 18.76 20.62 21.46
CA LEU A 84 18.71 19.86 20.22
C LEU A 84 20.04 19.17 19.99
N ALA A 85 20.02 17.85 19.84
CA ALA A 85 21.20 17.03 19.60
C ALA A 85 21.03 16.17 18.35
N ALA A 86 22.14 15.84 17.70
CA ALA A 86 22.16 14.93 16.56
C ALA A 86 23.44 14.10 16.52
N ALA A 87 23.29 12.82 16.18
CA ALA A 87 24.39 11.92 15.82
C ALA A 87 24.37 11.72 14.30
N ARG A 88 25.54 11.84 13.66
CA ARG A 88 25.65 11.91 12.21
C ARG A 88 26.04 10.55 11.60
N SER A 89 25.35 10.20 10.52
CA SER A 89 25.75 9.14 9.59
C SER A 89 25.77 9.76 8.21
N ALA A 90 26.97 10.05 7.72
CA ALA A 90 27.19 10.80 6.49
C ALA A 90 26.82 9.96 5.27
N THR A 91 26.13 10.58 4.32
CA THR A 91 25.94 10.01 2.99
C THR A 91 27.32 9.80 2.34
N VAL A 92 27.52 8.65 1.69
CA VAL A 92 28.79 8.33 1.03
C VAL A 92 29.18 9.46 0.07
N GLY A 93 30.43 9.93 0.17
CA GLY A 93 30.95 11.05 -0.62
C GLY A 93 30.78 12.43 0.01
N MET A 94 30.03 12.57 1.11
CA MET A 94 29.88 13.86 1.82
C MET A 94 31.07 14.15 2.75
N PRO A 95 31.41 15.44 2.96
CA PRO A 95 32.47 15.81 3.90
C PRO A 95 32.19 15.34 5.34
N VAL A 96 33.18 14.71 5.97
CA VAL A 96 33.17 14.35 7.40
C VAL A 96 33.92 15.42 8.17
N VAL A 97 33.24 16.55 8.41
CA VAL A 97 33.80 17.74 9.07
C VAL A 97 32.83 18.27 10.13
N GLU A 98 33.36 18.99 11.10
CA GLU A 98 32.59 19.47 12.26
C GLU A 98 31.42 20.36 11.84
N THR A 99 31.64 21.21 10.84
CA THR A 99 30.61 22.14 10.35
C THR A 99 29.45 21.44 9.65
N ALA A 100 29.64 20.20 9.20
CA ALA A 100 28.58 19.39 8.59
C ALA A 100 27.72 18.65 9.63
N CYS A 101 28.06 18.73 10.92
CA CYS A 101 27.27 18.14 11.99
C CYS A 101 26.14 19.08 12.41
N ALA A 102 24.92 18.54 12.53
CA ALA A 102 23.80 19.22 13.18
C ALA A 102 24.04 19.32 14.70
N PRO A 103 23.47 20.31 15.41
CA PRO A 103 22.57 21.32 14.88
C PRO A 103 23.24 22.46 14.09
N PHE A 104 22.55 22.91 13.07
CA PHE A 104 22.77 24.21 12.42
C PHE A 104 22.04 25.30 13.21
N THR A 105 22.49 26.56 13.12
CA THR A 105 21.90 27.64 13.93
C THR A 105 21.95 29.00 13.26
N GLU A 106 21.01 29.86 13.65
CA GLU A 106 21.02 31.31 13.45
C GLU A 106 20.13 31.96 14.51
N GLY A 107 20.65 32.95 15.23
CA GLY A 107 19.93 33.54 16.37
C GLY A 107 19.58 32.47 17.41
N ASP A 108 18.30 32.35 17.73
CA ASP A 108 17.79 31.38 18.71
C ASP A 108 17.39 30.03 18.10
N TRP A 109 17.53 29.85 16.77
CA TRP A 109 17.10 28.61 16.13
C TRP A 109 18.18 27.54 16.16
N LEU A 110 17.79 26.31 16.48
CA LEU A 110 18.60 25.11 16.30
C LEU A 110 17.87 24.17 15.36
N PHE A 111 18.58 23.63 14.36
CA PHE A 111 18.00 22.79 13.32
C PHE A 111 18.82 21.51 13.08
N SER A 112 18.12 20.39 12.93
CA SER A 112 18.69 19.10 12.55
C SER A 112 17.91 18.46 11.41
N HIS A 113 18.65 17.78 10.54
CA HIS A 113 18.12 16.95 9.47
C HIS A 113 18.58 15.52 9.67
N ASN A 114 17.62 14.62 9.75
CA ASN A 114 17.77 13.19 9.77
C ASN A 114 17.19 12.64 8.47
N GLY A 115 18.03 12.53 7.47
CA GLY A 115 17.52 12.34 6.13
C GLY A 115 18.60 12.38 5.06
N VAL A 116 18.14 12.39 3.82
CA VAL A 116 18.96 12.66 2.63
C VAL A 116 18.07 13.28 1.58
N VAL A 117 18.58 14.28 0.86
CA VAL A 117 17.92 14.76 -0.36
C VAL A 117 18.35 13.88 -1.53
N ALA A 118 17.40 13.15 -2.12
CA ALA A 118 17.65 12.25 -3.23
C ALA A 118 18.12 13.04 -4.46
N GLY A 119 19.18 12.58 -5.14
CA GLY A 119 19.74 13.27 -6.31
C GLY A 119 20.45 14.59 -6.00
N TRP A 120 20.78 14.87 -4.74
CA TRP A 120 21.54 16.06 -4.36
C TRP A 120 22.91 16.13 -5.06
N PRO A 121 23.36 17.31 -5.54
CA PRO A 121 22.66 18.60 -5.45
C PRO A 121 21.69 18.89 -6.60
N ASP A 122 21.80 18.17 -7.71
CA ASP A 122 21.15 18.52 -8.98
C ASP A 122 19.61 18.54 -8.89
N SER A 123 19.04 17.64 -8.09
CA SER A 123 17.59 17.50 -7.93
C SER A 123 16.89 18.72 -7.34
N VAL A 124 17.61 19.60 -6.64
CA VAL A 124 17.05 20.79 -5.97
C VAL A 124 17.77 22.07 -6.37
N ALA A 125 18.47 22.05 -7.50
CA ALA A 125 19.24 23.19 -7.99
C ALA A 125 18.35 24.42 -8.30
N ASP A 126 17.10 24.21 -8.71
CA ASP A 126 16.13 25.28 -8.95
C ASP A 126 15.74 26.01 -7.65
N LEU A 127 15.60 25.29 -6.54
CA LEU A 127 15.38 25.89 -5.21
C LEU A 127 16.55 26.78 -4.80
N ALA A 128 17.79 26.38 -5.12
CA ALA A 128 18.97 27.21 -4.83
C ALA A 128 18.91 28.56 -5.56
N SER A 129 18.34 28.61 -6.77
CA SER A 129 18.20 29.85 -7.54
C SER A 129 17.25 30.88 -6.90
N THR A 130 16.38 30.44 -5.98
CA THR A 130 15.45 31.31 -5.25
C THR A 130 16.08 31.99 -4.02
N LEU A 131 17.28 31.54 -3.61
CA LEU A 131 17.95 31.99 -2.41
C LEU A 131 18.98 33.09 -2.69
N PRO A 132 19.23 34.03 -1.75
CA PRO A 132 20.33 34.97 -1.87
C PRO A 132 21.68 34.25 -1.97
N ALA A 133 22.52 34.63 -2.93
CA ALA A 133 23.82 33.99 -3.15
C ALA A 133 24.72 33.99 -1.89
N VAL A 134 24.65 35.04 -1.08
CA VAL A 134 25.39 35.14 0.19
C VAL A 134 25.03 33.99 1.13
N ASP A 135 23.74 33.64 1.24
CA ASP A 135 23.30 32.56 2.13
C ASP A 135 23.85 31.19 1.68
N LEU A 136 24.01 30.98 0.38
CA LEU A 136 24.63 29.76 -0.17
C LEU A 136 26.15 29.75 0.06
N MET A 137 26.81 30.90 -0.13
CA MET A 137 28.26 31.04 0.09
C MET A 137 28.66 30.88 1.57
N THR A 138 27.77 31.21 2.50
CA THR A 138 28.01 31.12 3.95
C THR A 138 27.32 29.91 4.58
N MET A 139 27.02 28.86 3.81
CA MET A 139 26.58 27.58 4.35
C MET A 139 27.65 26.97 5.27
N ASP A 140 27.23 26.39 6.40
CA ASP A 140 28.15 25.72 7.33
C ASP A 140 29.00 24.63 6.62
N ALA A 141 28.39 23.89 5.70
CA ALA A 141 29.06 22.87 4.89
C ALA A 141 28.33 22.68 3.56
N PRO A 142 29.00 22.18 2.50
CA PRO A 142 28.36 21.84 1.22
C PRO A 142 27.65 20.49 1.31
N THR A 143 26.62 20.40 2.16
CA THR A 143 25.79 19.20 2.34
C THR A 143 24.33 19.54 2.11
N ASP A 144 23.55 18.53 1.73
CA ASP A 144 22.09 18.61 1.60
C ASP A 144 21.43 19.16 2.88
N SER A 145 21.89 18.70 4.04
CA SER A 145 21.38 19.08 5.36
C SER A 145 21.61 20.56 5.66
N ALA A 146 22.78 21.10 5.30
CA ALA A 146 23.07 22.51 5.44
C ALA A 146 22.26 23.36 4.43
N PHE A 147 22.00 22.83 3.23
CA PHE A 147 21.14 23.50 2.26
C PHE A 147 19.68 23.56 2.71
N LEU A 148 19.15 22.47 3.25
CA LEU A 148 17.83 22.46 3.89
C LEU A 148 17.74 23.50 5.00
N TRP A 149 18.80 23.65 5.80
CA TRP A 149 18.86 24.73 6.79
C TRP A 149 18.76 26.12 6.17
N VAL A 150 19.42 26.37 5.03
CA VAL A 150 19.29 27.65 4.32
C VAL A 150 17.85 27.92 3.87
N LEU A 151 17.17 26.91 3.34
CA LEU A 151 15.77 27.02 2.94
C LEU A 151 14.85 27.31 4.14
N VAL A 152 15.08 26.63 5.27
CA VAL A 152 14.32 26.84 6.51
C VAL A 152 14.56 28.25 7.06
N ARG A 153 15.81 28.66 7.28
CA ARG A 153 16.12 29.98 7.87
C ARG A 153 15.66 31.14 6.99
N ASN A 154 15.64 30.96 5.66
CA ASN A 154 15.11 31.98 4.75
C ASN A 154 13.61 32.23 4.98
N ARG A 155 12.81 31.15 5.14
CA ARG A 155 11.38 31.25 5.48
C ARG A 155 11.15 31.84 6.86
N LEU A 156 11.96 31.45 7.85
CA LEU A 156 11.89 32.00 9.20
C LEU A 156 12.17 33.51 9.22
N ARG A 157 13.20 33.98 8.50
CA ARG A 157 13.47 35.41 8.31
C ARG A 157 12.32 36.16 7.63
N ALA A 158 11.57 35.48 6.77
CA ALA A 158 10.37 36.01 6.12
C ALA A 158 9.12 36.02 7.04
N GLY A 159 9.24 35.55 8.29
CA GLY A 159 8.16 35.58 9.29
C GLY A 159 7.33 34.30 9.37
N ALA A 160 7.75 33.21 8.71
CA ALA A 160 7.09 31.92 8.87
C ALA A 160 7.23 31.37 10.29
N THR A 161 6.22 30.64 10.77
CA THR A 161 6.35 29.87 12.02
C THR A 161 7.32 28.69 11.83
N LEU A 162 7.80 28.06 12.93
CA LEU A 162 8.64 26.87 12.82
C LEU A 162 7.95 25.76 12.01
N ALA A 163 6.67 25.55 12.28
CA ALA A 163 5.80 24.60 11.60
C ALA A 163 5.71 24.87 10.09
N ASP A 164 5.36 26.10 9.71
CA ASP A 164 5.19 26.49 8.31
C ASP A 164 6.52 26.43 7.55
N ALA A 165 7.62 26.83 8.20
CA ALA A 165 8.95 26.77 7.60
C ALA A 165 9.36 25.33 7.28
N LEU A 166 9.17 24.38 8.21
CA LEU A 166 9.47 22.97 7.94
C LEU A 166 8.52 22.38 6.90
N SER A 167 7.22 22.59 7.05
CA SER A 167 6.20 22.02 6.18
C SER A 167 6.39 22.45 4.72
N SER A 168 6.64 23.74 4.48
CA SER A 168 6.83 24.25 3.12
C SER A 168 8.17 23.82 2.51
N VAL A 169 9.25 23.70 3.30
CA VAL A 169 10.51 23.11 2.82
C VAL A 169 10.32 21.67 2.40
N VAL A 170 9.64 20.87 3.22
CA VAL A 170 9.36 19.47 2.88
C VAL A 170 8.56 19.40 1.59
N ALA A 171 7.47 20.15 1.47
CA ALA A 171 6.66 20.17 0.26
C ALA A 171 7.48 20.53 -0.99
N ASP A 172 8.29 21.60 -0.91
CA ASP A 172 9.11 22.06 -2.03
C ASP A 172 10.17 21.05 -2.45
N VAL A 173 10.87 20.44 -1.49
CA VAL A 173 11.91 19.46 -1.78
C VAL A 173 11.31 18.18 -2.35
N ILE A 174 10.20 17.70 -1.78
CA ILE A 174 9.56 16.48 -2.27
C ILE A 174 9.02 16.67 -3.69
N ALA A 175 8.49 17.84 -4.03
CA ALA A 175 8.05 18.15 -5.38
C ALA A 175 9.15 17.95 -6.45
N ARG A 176 10.43 18.05 -6.08
CA ARG A 176 11.57 17.91 -7.01
C ARG A 176 12.39 16.64 -6.80
N ALA A 177 12.42 16.14 -5.57
CA ALA A 177 13.19 14.99 -5.13
C ALA A 177 12.31 14.05 -4.28
N PRO A 178 11.35 13.34 -4.90
CA PRO A 178 10.30 12.58 -4.19
C PRO A 178 10.84 11.45 -3.30
N ASP A 179 12.00 10.89 -3.65
CA ASP A 179 12.66 9.82 -2.88
C ASP A 179 13.47 10.34 -1.68
N SER A 180 13.41 11.65 -1.40
CA SER A 180 14.12 12.25 -0.27
C SER A 180 13.53 11.81 1.07
N ARG A 181 14.39 11.69 2.08
CA ARG A 181 14.01 11.44 3.47
C ARG A 181 14.22 12.74 4.23
N LEU A 182 13.20 13.27 4.89
CA LEU A 182 13.18 14.63 5.40
C LEU A 182 12.63 14.70 6.82
N ASN A 183 13.19 13.92 7.77
CA ASN A 183 12.90 14.15 9.18
C ASN A 183 13.67 15.38 9.64
N LEU A 184 12.97 16.49 9.74
CA LEU A 184 13.49 17.76 10.20
C LEU A 184 13.13 17.94 11.67
N LEU A 185 14.00 18.60 12.43
CA LEU A 185 13.73 18.99 13.81
C LEU A 185 14.28 20.39 14.04
N LEU A 186 13.44 21.28 14.55
CA LEU A 186 13.71 22.70 14.73
C LEU A 186 13.20 23.16 16.09
N THR A 187 13.98 23.97 16.79
CA THR A 187 13.57 24.61 18.05
C THR A 187 14.03 26.06 18.12
N ASP A 188 13.23 26.91 18.74
CA ASP A 188 13.58 28.31 19.09
C ASP A 188 13.81 28.51 20.60
N GLY A 189 13.81 27.43 21.38
CA GLY A 189 13.96 27.48 22.84
C GLY A 189 12.65 27.51 23.61
N ARG A 190 11.53 27.74 22.95
CA ARG A 190 10.17 27.79 23.54
C ARG A 190 9.21 26.84 22.86
N THR A 191 9.45 26.56 21.58
CA THR A 191 8.66 25.70 20.74
C THR A 191 9.57 24.78 19.93
N MET A 192 9.07 23.58 19.63
CA MET A 192 9.68 22.65 18.69
C MET A 192 8.73 22.38 17.53
N ALA A 193 9.30 22.22 16.34
CA ALA A 193 8.62 21.63 15.20
C ALA A 193 9.46 20.49 14.63
N ALA A 194 8.82 19.41 14.21
CA ALA A 194 9.49 18.28 13.58
C ALA A 194 8.64 17.67 12.47
N THR A 195 9.28 16.99 11.53
CA THR A 195 8.59 16.27 10.46
C THR A 195 8.95 14.79 10.48
N THR A 196 8.00 13.94 10.11
CA THR A 196 8.26 12.57 9.66
C THR A 196 8.12 12.53 8.15
N TRP A 197 9.16 12.06 7.47
CA TRP A 197 9.14 11.78 6.05
C TRP A 197 10.12 10.65 5.73
N TRP A 198 9.59 9.43 5.63
CA TRP A 198 10.26 8.14 5.43
C TRP A 198 11.20 7.68 6.55
N HIS A 199 11.30 8.39 7.68
CA HIS A 199 12.10 7.98 8.84
C HIS A 199 11.33 8.02 10.16
N SER A 200 11.74 7.18 11.10
CA SER A 200 11.26 7.12 12.48
C SER A 200 11.38 8.43 13.26
N LEU A 201 10.33 8.71 14.03
CA LEU A 201 10.25 9.75 15.05
C LEU A 201 9.27 9.28 16.13
N SER A 202 9.57 9.60 17.38
CA SER A 202 8.73 9.34 18.54
C SER A 202 8.68 10.58 19.42
N VAL A 203 7.57 10.76 20.12
CA VAL A 203 7.37 11.85 21.08
C VAL A 203 7.12 11.27 22.47
N LEU A 204 7.81 11.80 23.47
CA LEU A 204 7.49 11.59 24.87
C LEU A 204 6.88 12.88 25.41
N ARG A 205 5.67 12.77 25.99
CA ARG A 205 5.01 13.86 26.70
C ARG A 205 4.95 13.55 28.19
N ALA A 206 5.73 14.29 28.97
CA ALA A 206 5.66 14.30 30.43
C ALA A 206 4.79 15.47 30.91
N ASP A 207 4.62 15.58 32.24
CA ASP A 207 3.78 16.60 32.86
C ASP A 207 4.30 18.04 32.64
N ASP A 208 5.63 18.21 32.57
CA ASP A 208 6.31 19.50 32.42
C ASP A 208 7.35 19.53 31.30
N ALA A 209 7.48 18.45 30.53
CA ALA A 209 8.49 18.32 29.49
C ALA A 209 8.00 17.57 28.24
N VAL A 210 8.63 17.86 27.11
CA VAL A 210 8.45 17.16 25.84
C VAL A 210 9.80 16.74 25.28
N VAL A 211 9.88 15.49 24.82
CA VAL A 211 11.02 14.98 24.05
C VAL A 211 10.54 14.57 22.67
N ILE A 212 11.21 15.03 21.62
CA ILE A 212 11.01 14.55 20.25
C ILE A 212 12.32 13.87 19.84
N ALA A 213 12.30 12.57 19.58
CA ALA A 213 13.51 11.81 19.26
C ALA A 213 13.28 10.92 18.06
N SER A 214 14.35 10.60 17.32
CA SER A 214 14.23 9.63 16.22
C SER A 214 13.78 8.25 16.69
N GLU A 215 14.21 7.86 17.91
CA GLU A 215 13.85 6.60 18.56
C GLU A 215 13.68 6.84 20.07
N PRO A 216 12.80 6.07 20.76
CA PRO A 216 12.65 6.12 22.21
C PRO A 216 13.99 5.91 22.94
N GLY A 217 14.24 6.74 23.96
CA GLY A 217 15.46 6.65 24.77
C GLY A 217 15.44 5.54 25.82
N ASP A 218 14.26 4.98 26.11
CA ASP A 218 13.98 3.96 27.11
C ASP A 218 12.63 3.26 26.81
N ASP A 219 12.23 2.34 27.68
CA ASP A 219 10.97 1.59 27.57
C ASP A 219 9.78 2.31 28.22
N SER A 220 9.87 3.63 28.42
CA SER A 220 8.78 4.39 29.05
C SER A 220 7.48 4.29 28.21
N PRO A 221 6.33 4.01 28.83
CA PRO A 221 5.05 3.95 28.11
C PRO A 221 4.56 5.34 27.65
N LEU A 222 5.25 6.42 28.04
CA LEU A 222 4.95 7.78 27.61
C LEU A 222 5.41 8.07 26.18
N TRP A 223 6.25 7.20 25.59
CA TRP A 223 6.64 7.30 24.19
C TRP A 223 5.49 6.93 23.27
N THR A 224 5.19 7.82 22.33
CA THR A 224 4.25 7.57 21.24
C THR A 224 5.00 7.64 19.90
N PRO A 225 4.96 6.59 19.07
CA PRO A 225 5.52 6.66 17.73
C PRO A 225 4.71 7.63 16.87
N VAL A 226 5.40 8.40 16.03
CA VAL A 226 4.77 9.30 15.07
C VAL A 226 4.65 8.57 13.74
N ALA A 227 3.44 8.56 13.17
CA ALA A 227 3.21 8.04 11.83
C ALA A 227 4.06 8.79 10.79
N ASP A 228 4.25 8.21 9.60
CA ASP A 228 4.96 8.90 8.53
C ASP A 228 4.15 10.10 7.98
N ARG A 229 4.83 11.08 7.38
CA ARG A 229 4.24 12.29 6.76
C ARG A 229 3.45 13.17 7.74
N MET A 230 3.94 13.28 8.96
CA MET A 230 3.34 14.11 10.00
C MET A 230 4.24 15.29 10.31
N LEU A 231 3.59 16.41 10.63
CA LEU A 231 4.16 17.57 11.28
C LEU A 231 3.84 17.48 12.78
N VAL A 232 4.88 17.54 13.60
CA VAL A 232 4.79 17.61 15.05
C VAL A 232 5.11 19.01 15.49
N THR A 233 4.28 19.61 16.34
CA THR A 233 4.60 20.86 17.05
C THR A 233 4.49 20.65 18.54
N ALA A 234 5.44 21.18 19.31
CA ALA A 234 5.43 21.12 20.76
C ALA A 234 5.70 22.49 21.39
N THR A 235 5.02 22.80 22.49
CA THR A 235 5.26 23.97 23.34
C THR A 235 5.04 23.63 24.81
N LEU A 236 5.53 24.49 25.72
CA LEU A 236 5.38 24.34 27.17
C LEU A 236 4.46 25.39 27.83
N ASP A 237 4.00 26.41 27.09
CA ASP A 237 3.29 27.56 27.68
C ASP A 237 1.82 27.60 27.21
N PRO A 238 0.82 27.48 28.13
CA PRO A 238 0.95 27.42 29.59
C PRO A 238 1.24 26.02 30.16
N HIS A 239 1.13 24.96 29.35
CA HIS A 239 1.42 23.56 29.72
C HIS A 239 1.99 22.84 28.49
N PRO A 240 2.66 21.67 28.64
CA PRO A 240 3.07 20.86 27.51
C PRO A 240 1.91 20.54 26.56
N ASP A 241 1.96 21.09 25.34
CA ASP A 241 1.03 20.79 24.24
C ASP A 241 1.81 20.19 23.08
N VAL A 242 1.38 19.04 22.60
CA VAL A 242 1.94 18.35 21.43
C VAL A 242 0.82 18.15 20.43
N ARG A 243 1.01 18.67 19.23
CA ARG A 243 0.09 18.46 18.11
C ARG A 243 0.79 17.70 17.02
N ILE A 244 0.09 16.71 16.48
CA ILE A 244 0.55 15.88 15.38
C ILE A 244 -0.50 16.03 14.28
N THR A 245 -0.11 16.60 13.16
CA THR A 245 -0.98 16.90 12.01
C THR A 245 -0.36 16.35 10.75
N ALA A 246 -1.16 15.95 9.75
CA ALA A 246 -0.61 15.52 8.47
C ALA A 246 0.14 16.68 7.79
N LEU A 247 1.30 16.39 7.19
CA LEU A 247 1.94 17.33 6.27
C LEU A 247 1.05 17.48 5.03
N PRO A 248 0.90 18.69 4.48
CA PRO A 248 0.17 18.90 3.24
C PRO A 248 0.83 18.06 2.13
N GLU A 249 0.02 17.26 1.44
CA GLU A 249 0.52 16.50 0.29
C GLU A 249 0.92 17.49 -0.81
N PRO A 250 2.10 17.31 -1.45
CA PRO A 250 2.51 18.21 -2.51
C PRO A 250 1.52 18.11 -3.68
N GLU A 251 0.83 19.22 -3.96
CA GLU A 251 0.02 19.38 -5.16
C GLU A 251 0.95 19.24 -6.38
N GLY A 252 0.85 18.11 -7.10
CA GLY A 252 1.56 17.93 -8.38
C GLY A 252 2.27 16.59 -8.57
N HIS A 253 2.49 15.79 -7.52
CA HIS A 253 3.00 14.42 -7.66
C HIS A 253 1.87 13.41 -7.87
N ARG A 254 1.13 13.58 -8.97
CA ARG A 254 0.27 12.52 -9.48
C ARG A 254 1.01 11.85 -10.61
N VAL A 255 1.44 10.61 -10.40
CA VAL A 255 1.85 9.76 -11.52
C VAL A 255 0.55 9.42 -12.26
N PRO A 256 0.35 9.87 -13.50
CA PRO A 256 -0.85 9.53 -14.24
C PRO A 256 -0.92 8.00 -14.39
N PRO A 257 -2.13 7.39 -14.29
CA PRO A 257 -2.24 5.96 -14.43
C PRO A 257 -1.82 5.55 -15.84
N THR A 258 -1.02 4.50 -15.94
CA THR A 258 -0.71 3.87 -17.23
C THR A 258 -1.62 2.67 -17.44
N VAL A 259 -2.20 2.54 -18.64
CA VAL A 259 -2.99 1.37 -19.01
C VAL A 259 -2.34 0.73 -20.23
N GLU A 260 -1.83 -0.47 -20.07
CA GLU A 260 -1.24 -1.28 -21.14
C GLU A 260 -2.29 -2.25 -21.69
N ILE A 261 -2.43 -2.28 -23.02
CA ILE A 261 -3.40 -3.14 -23.70
C ILE A 261 -2.66 -4.24 -24.42
N HIS A 262 -2.78 -5.47 -23.92
CA HIS A 262 -2.12 -6.65 -24.50
C HIS A 262 -3.07 -7.51 -25.33
N LEU A 263 -4.36 -7.20 -25.32
CA LEU A 263 -5.37 -7.86 -26.14
C LEU A 263 -5.60 -7.09 -27.44
N PRO A 264 -5.58 -7.76 -28.61
CA PRO A 264 -6.01 -7.16 -29.88
C PRO A 264 -7.43 -6.59 -29.79
N ALA A 265 -7.73 -5.52 -30.53
CA ALA A 265 -9.06 -4.89 -30.53
C ALA A 265 -10.21 -5.86 -30.91
N ASP A 266 -9.90 -6.93 -31.67
CA ASP A 266 -10.85 -7.97 -32.08
C ASP A 266 -10.79 -9.24 -31.20
N HIS A 267 -9.94 -9.27 -30.17
CA HIS A 267 -9.72 -10.46 -29.34
C HIS A 267 -11.00 -10.93 -28.69
N ALA A 268 -11.75 -10.03 -28.05
CA ALA A 268 -13.01 -10.36 -27.38
C ALA A 268 -14.03 -10.99 -28.36
N ALA A 269 -14.17 -10.41 -29.56
CA ALA A 269 -15.07 -10.94 -30.58
C ALA A 269 -14.64 -12.33 -31.08
N ARG A 270 -13.33 -12.54 -31.32
CA ARG A 270 -12.78 -13.83 -31.74
C ARG A 270 -12.90 -14.90 -30.65
N ALA A 271 -12.59 -14.55 -29.41
CA ALA A 271 -12.70 -15.45 -28.26
C ALA A 271 -14.15 -15.84 -28.01
N LEU A 272 -15.07 -14.88 -28.03
CA LEU A 272 -16.51 -15.13 -27.89
C LEU A 272 -17.01 -16.09 -28.98
N ALA A 273 -16.67 -15.81 -30.24
CA ALA A 273 -17.04 -16.67 -31.35
C ALA A 273 -16.49 -18.10 -31.20
N ALA A 274 -15.23 -18.26 -30.76
CA ALA A 274 -14.62 -19.56 -30.55
C ALA A 274 -15.29 -20.34 -29.41
N ASP A 275 -15.51 -19.68 -28.27
CA ASP A 275 -16.13 -20.25 -27.09
C ASP A 275 -17.58 -20.68 -27.37
N VAL A 276 -18.35 -19.83 -28.07
CA VAL A 276 -19.74 -20.13 -28.45
C VAL A 276 -19.81 -21.30 -29.44
N ARG A 277 -18.92 -21.35 -30.45
CA ARG A 277 -18.87 -22.49 -31.40
C ARG A 277 -18.58 -23.80 -30.67
N SER A 278 -17.58 -23.81 -29.80
CA SER A 278 -17.17 -25.01 -29.07
C SER A 278 -18.23 -25.43 -28.05
N GLY A 279 -18.70 -24.49 -27.24
CA GLY A 279 -19.59 -24.74 -26.11
C GLY A 279 -21.02 -25.13 -26.52
N LEU A 280 -21.58 -24.51 -27.57
CA LEU A 280 -22.93 -24.84 -28.04
C LEU A 280 -22.98 -26.06 -28.96
N ALA A 281 -21.85 -26.50 -29.51
CA ALA A 281 -21.73 -27.76 -30.26
C ALA A 281 -21.50 -28.98 -29.35
N ALA A 282 -21.13 -28.76 -28.09
CA ALA A 282 -20.87 -29.82 -27.13
C ALA A 282 -22.17 -30.47 -26.60
N SER A 283 -22.03 -31.67 -26.03
CA SER A 283 -23.08 -32.34 -25.27
C SER A 283 -22.47 -32.87 -23.97
N PRO A 284 -22.80 -32.30 -22.80
CA PRO A 284 -23.75 -31.20 -22.60
C PRO A 284 -23.22 -29.84 -23.13
N LYS A 285 -24.14 -28.92 -23.44
CA LYS A 285 -23.80 -27.56 -23.90
C LYS A 285 -23.25 -26.72 -22.75
N SER A 286 -22.28 -25.86 -23.02
CA SER A 286 -21.74 -24.92 -22.04
C SER A 286 -21.37 -23.55 -22.61
N LEU A 287 -21.26 -22.54 -21.76
CA LEU A 287 -20.65 -21.24 -22.06
C LEU A 287 -19.70 -20.84 -20.91
N PRO A 288 -18.52 -20.26 -21.21
CA PRO A 288 -17.63 -19.75 -20.18
C PRO A 288 -18.22 -18.54 -19.43
N PRO A 289 -18.03 -18.45 -18.10
CA PRO A 289 -18.63 -17.39 -17.27
C PRO A 289 -18.02 -16.00 -17.50
N LYS A 290 -16.84 -15.90 -18.15
CA LYS A 290 -16.24 -14.60 -18.50
C LYS A 290 -17.16 -13.74 -19.38
N TRP A 291 -18.08 -14.35 -20.12
CA TRP A 291 -19.06 -13.66 -20.97
C TRP A 291 -20.27 -13.11 -20.22
N PHE A 292 -20.37 -13.30 -18.90
CA PHE A 292 -21.35 -12.57 -18.10
C PHE A 292 -21.01 -11.09 -18.00
N TYR A 293 -19.73 -10.73 -17.97
CA TYR A 293 -19.24 -9.41 -17.53
C TYR A 293 -19.16 -8.37 -18.65
N ASP A 294 -20.25 -8.22 -19.43
CA ASP A 294 -20.46 -6.97 -20.15
C ASP A 294 -20.91 -5.86 -19.18
N ALA A 295 -21.08 -4.62 -19.66
CA ALA A 295 -21.43 -3.50 -18.77
C ALA A 295 -22.67 -3.80 -17.91
N ARG A 296 -23.71 -4.42 -18.50
CA ARG A 296 -24.94 -4.79 -17.77
C ARG A 296 -24.71 -5.93 -16.79
N GLY A 297 -23.95 -6.95 -17.19
CA GLY A 297 -23.65 -8.07 -16.30
C GLY A 297 -22.81 -7.67 -15.10
N SER A 298 -21.88 -6.73 -15.26
CA SER A 298 -21.14 -6.16 -14.14
C SER A 298 -22.06 -5.40 -13.16
N GLU A 299 -23.01 -4.60 -13.65
CA GLU A 299 -24.04 -3.96 -12.79
C GLU A 299 -24.86 -4.99 -12.01
N LEU A 300 -25.25 -6.09 -12.67
CA LEU A 300 -26.01 -7.18 -12.08
C LEU A 300 -25.17 -7.92 -11.03
N PHE A 301 -23.91 -8.21 -11.31
CA PHE A 301 -23.00 -8.81 -10.32
C PHE A 301 -22.80 -7.91 -9.11
N ASP A 302 -22.62 -6.61 -9.32
CA ASP A 302 -22.56 -5.64 -8.23
C ASP A 302 -23.83 -5.68 -7.38
N ALA A 303 -25.02 -5.82 -7.99
CA ALA A 303 -26.26 -6.01 -7.26
C ALA A 303 -26.28 -7.33 -6.48
N ILE A 304 -25.79 -8.44 -7.07
CA ILE A 304 -25.66 -9.74 -6.41
C ILE A 304 -24.82 -9.62 -5.14
N THR A 305 -23.70 -8.88 -5.17
CA THR A 305 -22.83 -8.71 -4.00
C THR A 305 -23.50 -8.12 -2.76
N ARG A 306 -24.66 -7.45 -2.94
CA ARG A 306 -25.44 -6.79 -1.88
C ARG A 306 -26.66 -7.61 -1.44
N LEU A 307 -26.95 -8.73 -2.09
CA LEU A 307 -28.10 -9.57 -1.74
C LEU A 307 -27.93 -10.24 -0.38
N PRO A 308 -29.02 -10.38 0.40
CA PRO A 308 -28.95 -11.04 1.70
C PRO A 308 -28.56 -12.52 1.58
N GLU A 309 -28.82 -13.19 0.46
CA GLU A 309 -28.43 -14.58 0.24
C GLU A 309 -26.94 -14.74 -0.13
N TYR A 310 -26.38 -13.78 -0.89
CA TYR A 310 -25.01 -13.86 -1.41
C TYR A 310 -23.96 -13.42 -0.38
N TYR A 311 -23.59 -14.32 0.52
CA TYR A 311 -22.60 -14.07 1.58
C TYR A 311 -21.14 -13.86 1.17
N PRO A 312 -20.61 -14.38 0.04
CA PRO A 312 -19.16 -14.39 -0.20
C PRO A 312 -18.50 -13.01 -0.05
N THR A 313 -19.06 -11.97 -0.67
CA THR A 313 -18.46 -10.62 -0.66
C THR A 313 -18.35 -10.03 0.75
N ARG A 314 -19.40 -10.17 1.56
CA ARG A 314 -19.43 -9.63 2.93
C ARG A 314 -18.56 -10.45 3.90
N ALA A 315 -18.53 -11.77 3.73
CA ALA A 315 -17.68 -12.65 4.52
C ALA A 315 -16.20 -12.38 4.24
N GLU A 316 -15.80 -12.24 2.98
CA GLU A 316 -14.42 -11.89 2.63
C GLU A 316 -14.03 -10.50 3.15
N ALA A 317 -14.92 -9.51 3.03
CA ALA A 317 -14.69 -8.16 3.54
C ALA A 317 -14.58 -8.12 5.08
N GLU A 318 -15.29 -8.99 5.81
CA GLU A 318 -15.13 -9.15 7.25
C GLU A 318 -13.69 -9.56 7.60
N ILE A 319 -13.17 -10.57 6.91
CA ILE A 319 -11.79 -11.06 7.10
C ILE A 319 -10.78 -9.96 6.79
N LEU A 320 -10.93 -9.26 5.65
CA LEU A 320 -10.03 -8.18 5.27
C LEU A 320 -10.03 -7.03 6.28
N ARG A 321 -11.20 -6.61 6.78
CA ARG A 321 -11.26 -5.56 7.81
C ARG A 321 -10.55 -5.97 9.10
N ALA A 322 -10.63 -7.24 9.47
CA ALA A 322 -9.98 -7.76 10.67
C ALA A 322 -8.46 -7.94 10.51
N HIS A 323 -7.97 -8.28 9.31
CA HIS A 323 -6.60 -8.78 9.13
C HIS A 323 -5.75 -8.05 8.09
N ALA A 324 -6.25 -7.01 7.41
CA ALA A 324 -5.46 -6.27 6.42
C ALA A 324 -4.16 -5.69 7.02
N ALA A 325 -4.19 -5.21 8.27
CA ALA A 325 -3.00 -4.73 8.96
C ALA A 325 -1.97 -5.85 9.20
N ASP A 326 -2.41 -7.03 9.61
CA ASP A 326 -1.54 -8.20 9.81
C ASP A 326 -0.92 -8.66 8.47
N ILE A 327 -1.73 -8.66 7.40
CA ILE A 327 -1.27 -8.97 6.04
C ILE A 327 -0.21 -7.97 5.60
N ALA A 328 -0.45 -6.67 5.77
CA ALA A 328 0.50 -5.62 5.41
C ALA A 328 1.81 -5.74 6.19
N ALA A 329 1.74 -5.95 7.51
CA ALA A 329 2.92 -6.12 8.37
C ALA A 329 3.72 -7.39 8.03
N THR A 330 3.04 -8.49 7.70
CA THR A 330 3.68 -9.76 7.35
C THR A 330 4.38 -9.69 5.99
N THR A 331 3.71 -9.10 5.00
CA THR A 331 4.19 -9.11 3.62
C THR A 331 5.19 -8.00 3.33
N GLY A 332 5.02 -6.82 3.96
CA GLY A 332 5.79 -5.63 3.64
C GLY A 332 5.70 -5.25 2.16
N ALA A 333 4.61 -5.62 1.48
CA ALA A 333 4.54 -5.56 0.03
C ALA A 333 4.71 -4.13 -0.48
N HIS A 334 5.58 -3.98 -1.48
CA HIS A 334 5.76 -2.71 -2.21
C HIS A 334 4.72 -2.57 -3.32
N THR A 335 4.37 -3.68 -3.96
CA THR A 335 3.40 -3.70 -5.05
C THR A 335 2.25 -4.64 -4.70
N LEU A 336 1.03 -4.13 -4.77
CA LEU A 336 -0.17 -4.94 -4.73
C LEU A 336 -0.66 -5.18 -6.15
N VAL A 337 -0.73 -6.44 -6.56
CA VAL A 337 -1.33 -6.86 -7.83
C VAL A 337 -2.72 -7.41 -7.54
N GLU A 338 -3.76 -6.89 -8.17
CA GLU A 338 -5.11 -7.45 -8.11
C GLU A 338 -5.46 -8.14 -9.44
N LEU A 339 -5.85 -9.42 -9.38
CA LEU A 339 -6.32 -10.18 -10.53
C LEU A 339 -7.86 -10.16 -10.57
N GLY A 340 -8.44 -9.65 -11.67
CA GLY A 340 -9.89 -9.51 -11.83
C GLY A 340 -10.43 -8.40 -10.92
N SER A 341 -10.02 -7.17 -11.21
CA SER A 341 -10.13 -6.04 -10.27
C SER A 341 -11.55 -5.55 -10.05
N GLY A 342 -12.45 -5.68 -11.04
CA GLY A 342 -13.83 -5.22 -10.90
C GLY A 342 -13.90 -3.78 -10.36
N SER A 343 -14.63 -3.56 -9.26
CA SER A 343 -14.72 -2.27 -8.57
C SER A 343 -13.62 -2.00 -7.52
N SER A 344 -12.74 -2.97 -7.24
CA SER A 344 -11.62 -2.92 -6.28
C SER A 344 -11.97 -2.50 -4.84
N GLU A 345 -13.25 -2.50 -4.44
CA GLU A 345 -13.70 -2.07 -3.10
C GLU A 345 -13.02 -2.83 -1.95
N LYS A 346 -12.89 -4.15 -2.10
CA LYS A 346 -12.20 -5.00 -1.10
C LYS A 346 -10.71 -4.72 -1.06
N THR A 347 -10.12 -4.45 -2.22
CA THR A 347 -8.68 -4.21 -2.40
C THR A 347 -8.23 -2.91 -1.74
N ARG A 348 -9.12 -1.90 -1.64
CA ARG A 348 -8.88 -0.67 -0.85
C ARG A 348 -8.53 -0.94 0.61
N LEU A 349 -9.05 -2.00 1.22
CA LEU A 349 -8.71 -2.39 2.60
C LEU A 349 -7.22 -2.78 2.71
N LEU A 350 -6.72 -3.53 1.73
CA LEU A 350 -5.32 -3.95 1.66
C LEU A 350 -4.39 -2.78 1.32
N LEU A 351 -4.78 -1.98 0.33
CA LEU A 351 -4.02 -0.80 -0.09
C LEU A 351 -3.86 0.21 1.05
N THR A 352 -4.94 0.47 1.78
CA THR A 352 -4.91 1.32 2.98
C THR A 352 -3.95 0.79 4.03
N ALA A 353 -4.01 -0.52 4.34
CA ALA A 353 -3.10 -1.12 5.31
C ALA A 353 -1.62 -1.05 4.87
N LEU A 354 -1.31 -1.30 3.59
CA LEU A 354 0.06 -1.19 3.04
C LEU A 354 0.57 0.26 3.02
N ARG A 355 -0.31 1.23 2.72
CA ARG A 355 -0.01 2.66 2.78
C ARG A 355 0.31 3.08 4.21
N ASP A 356 -0.53 2.71 5.16
CA ASP A 356 -0.39 3.09 6.56
C ASP A 356 0.84 2.41 7.21
N ALA A 357 1.23 1.22 6.73
CA ALA A 357 2.50 0.58 7.06
C ALA A 357 3.72 1.21 6.36
N GLY A 358 3.53 2.16 5.44
CA GLY A 358 4.59 2.84 4.70
C GLY A 358 5.26 1.98 3.61
N SER A 359 4.72 0.81 3.27
CA SER A 359 5.32 -0.10 2.30
C SER A 359 4.83 0.13 0.86
N LEU A 360 3.59 0.59 0.67
CA LEU A 360 2.98 0.73 -0.67
C LEU A 360 3.77 1.67 -1.60
N ARG A 361 4.09 1.18 -2.81
CA ARG A 361 4.76 1.91 -3.91
C ARG A 361 3.99 1.82 -5.21
N SER A 362 3.41 0.65 -5.53
CA SER A 362 2.67 0.45 -6.78
C SER A 362 1.39 -0.35 -6.56
N ILE A 363 0.40 -0.04 -7.38
CA ILE A 363 -0.88 -0.72 -7.49
C ILE A 363 -1.01 -1.19 -8.92
N VAL A 364 -1.19 -2.50 -9.12
CA VAL A 364 -1.33 -3.08 -10.44
C VAL A 364 -2.67 -3.80 -10.50
N ALA A 365 -3.56 -3.33 -11.36
CA ALA A 365 -4.84 -3.96 -11.63
C ALA A 365 -4.76 -4.70 -12.97
N LEU A 366 -5.13 -5.98 -12.99
CA LEU A 366 -5.28 -6.75 -14.23
C LEU A 366 -6.75 -7.09 -14.42
N ASP A 367 -7.29 -6.77 -15.60
CA ASP A 367 -8.66 -7.08 -15.98
C ASP A 367 -8.79 -7.28 -17.49
N VAL A 368 -9.80 -8.03 -17.94
CA VAL A 368 -10.12 -8.18 -19.36
C VAL A 368 -10.87 -6.96 -19.91
N SER A 369 -11.55 -6.20 -19.04
CA SER A 369 -12.34 -5.03 -19.39
C SER A 369 -11.51 -3.74 -19.34
N GLU A 370 -11.15 -3.21 -20.52
CA GLU A 370 -10.43 -1.92 -20.61
C GLU A 370 -11.19 -0.78 -19.92
N SER A 371 -12.51 -0.70 -20.11
CA SER A 371 -13.30 0.40 -19.56
C SER A 371 -13.35 0.36 -18.03
N ALA A 372 -13.57 -0.82 -17.44
CA ALA A 372 -13.58 -0.99 -15.99
C ALA A 372 -12.20 -0.65 -15.40
N LEU A 373 -11.13 -1.09 -16.07
CA LEU A 373 -9.77 -0.84 -15.64
C LEU A 373 -9.39 0.64 -15.68
N ARG A 374 -9.83 1.38 -16.70
CA ARG A 374 -9.62 2.84 -16.77
C ARG A 374 -10.33 3.58 -15.65
N GLU A 375 -11.55 3.20 -15.32
CA GLU A 375 -12.31 3.78 -14.20
C GLU A 375 -11.65 3.47 -12.86
N ALA A 376 -11.31 2.20 -12.61
CA ALA A 376 -10.66 1.75 -11.39
C ALA A 376 -9.29 2.43 -11.20
N THR A 377 -8.45 2.46 -12.23
CA THR A 377 -7.12 3.09 -12.14
C THR A 377 -7.21 4.60 -11.91
N ALA A 378 -8.17 5.30 -12.52
CA ALA A 378 -8.39 6.71 -12.26
C ALA A 378 -8.78 6.97 -10.80
N ALA A 379 -9.74 6.22 -10.25
CA ALA A 379 -10.14 6.32 -8.85
C ALA A 379 -8.98 5.99 -7.90
N LEU A 380 -8.22 4.93 -8.18
CA LEU A 380 -7.05 4.54 -7.39
C LEU A 380 -5.94 5.61 -7.41
N THR A 381 -5.73 6.31 -8.53
CA THR A 381 -4.76 7.42 -8.58
C THR A 381 -5.22 8.61 -7.73
N GLU A 382 -6.52 8.86 -7.61
CA GLU A 382 -7.05 9.90 -6.73
C GLU A 382 -6.93 9.52 -5.26
N GLU A 383 -7.21 8.28 -4.92
CA GLU A 383 -7.20 7.77 -3.54
C GLU A 383 -5.77 7.48 -3.01
N TYR A 384 -4.84 7.13 -3.90
CA TYR A 384 -3.46 6.75 -3.58
C TYR A 384 -2.45 7.54 -4.44
N PRO A 385 -2.39 8.88 -4.32
CA PRO A 385 -1.65 9.75 -5.25
C PRO A 385 -0.15 9.49 -5.30
N LEU A 386 0.42 8.88 -4.25
CA LEU A 386 1.84 8.59 -4.12
C LEU A 386 2.22 7.16 -4.54
N ALA A 387 1.24 6.32 -4.90
CA ALA A 387 1.49 5.01 -5.46
C ALA A 387 1.43 5.08 -6.99
N GLU A 388 2.35 4.39 -7.66
CA GLU A 388 2.26 4.21 -9.11
C GLU A 388 1.11 3.26 -9.44
N VAL A 389 0.08 3.77 -10.11
CA VAL A 389 -1.08 2.97 -10.53
C VAL A 389 -0.92 2.51 -11.97
N ARG A 390 -0.99 1.19 -12.19
CA ARG A 390 -0.91 0.57 -13.51
C ARG A 390 -2.10 -0.33 -13.76
N GLY A 391 -2.67 -0.24 -14.96
CA GLY A 391 -3.67 -1.17 -15.48
C GLY A 391 -3.05 -2.06 -16.57
N VAL A 392 -3.28 -3.36 -16.48
CA VAL A 392 -2.96 -4.34 -17.52
C VAL A 392 -4.26 -4.92 -18.08
N VAL A 393 -4.61 -4.57 -19.33
CA VAL A 393 -5.73 -5.21 -20.04
C VAL A 393 -5.24 -6.55 -20.59
N GLY A 394 -5.70 -7.64 -20.00
CA GLY A 394 -5.23 -9.00 -20.31
C GLY A 394 -6.07 -10.09 -19.65
N ASP A 395 -5.99 -11.30 -20.20
CA ASP A 395 -6.57 -12.50 -19.61
C ASP A 395 -5.62 -13.08 -18.56
N PHE A 396 -6.05 -13.19 -17.29
CA PHE A 396 -5.22 -13.72 -16.20
C PHE A 396 -4.87 -15.22 -16.35
N THR A 397 -5.44 -15.94 -17.31
CA THR A 397 -5.04 -17.32 -17.61
C THR A 397 -3.88 -17.39 -18.60
N GLU A 398 -3.61 -16.31 -19.34
CA GLU A 398 -2.60 -16.25 -20.41
C GLU A 398 -1.51 -15.20 -20.16
N HIS A 399 -1.84 -14.10 -19.48
CA HIS A 399 -1.05 -12.86 -19.47
C HIS A 399 -0.43 -12.52 -18.11
N LEU A 400 -0.38 -13.44 -17.14
CA LEU A 400 0.18 -13.18 -15.80
C LEU A 400 1.64 -12.70 -15.85
N ALA A 401 2.43 -13.16 -16.83
CA ALA A 401 3.82 -12.76 -16.98
C ALA A 401 4.01 -11.29 -17.38
N LEU A 402 2.94 -10.61 -17.83
CA LEU A 402 2.95 -9.21 -18.22
C LEU A 402 2.69 -8.26 -17.04
N VAL A 403 2.38 -8.79 -15.86
CA VAL A 403 2.09 -8.00 -14.67
C VAL A 403 3.40 -7.39 -14.11
N PRO A 404 3.57 -6.05 -14.15
CA PRO A 404 4.75 -5.39 -13.62
C PRO A 404 4.74 -5.35 -12.08
N GLY A 405 5.86 -4.95 -11.47
CA GLY A 405 5.90 -4.59 -10.06
C GLY A 405 7.26 -4.82 -9.42
N GLU A 406 7.63 -3.96 -8.48
CA GLU A 406 8.84 -4.13 -7.69
C GLU A 406 8.59 -5.10 -6.52
N PRO A 407 9.53 -6.01 -6.24
CA PRO A 407 9.44 -6.90 -5.09
C PRO A 407 9.61 -6.15 -3.76
N PRO A 408 9.05 -6.67 -2.65
CA PRO A 408 8.19 -7.84 -2.61
C PRO A 408 6.78 -7.52 -3.11
N ARG A 409 6.29 -8.29 -4.07
CA ARG A 409 4.90 -8.22 -4.56
C ARG A 409 3.98 -9.08 -3.71
N MET A 410 2.72 -8.64 -3.62
CA MET A 410 1.61 -9.47 -3.19
C MET A 410 0.57 -9.50 -4.30
N VAL A 411 0.25 -10.70 -4.79
CA VAL A 411 -0.86 -10.92 -5.72
C VAL A 411 -2.10 -11.28 -4.94
N ALA A 412 -3.15 -10.47 -5.05
CA ALA A 412 -4.46 -10.71 -4.49
C ALA A 412 -5.39 -11.29 -5.57
N PHE A 413 -5.96 -12.46 -5.29
CA PHE A 413 -6.99 -13.07 -6.10
C PHE A 413 -8.20 -13.38 -5.20
N LEU A 414 -9.17 -12.47 -5.24
CA LEU A 414 -10.25 -12.37 -4.25
C LEU A 414 -11.59 -12.88 -4.81
N GLY A 415 -12.60 -12.97 -3.95
CA GLY A 415 -13.97 -13.28 -4.31
C GLY A 415 -14.23 -14.76 -4.63
N SER A 416 -13.25 -15.63 -4.42
CA SER A 416 -13.31 -17.04 -4.82
C SER A 416 -13.48 -17.25 -6.34
N THR A 417 -13.04 -16.28 -7.15
CA THR A 417 -13.00 -16.37 -8.62
C THR A 417 -12.17 -17.56 -9.10
N ILE A 418 -11.19 -18.01 -8.31
CA ILE A 418 -10.44 -19.25 -8.57
C ILE A 418 -11.36 -20.48 -8.66
N GLY A 419 -12.52 -20.45 -8.00
CA GLY A 419 -13.53 -21.50 -8.05
C GLY A 419 -14.22 -21.62 -9.40
N ASN A 420 -14.06 -20.63 -10.30
CA ASN A 420 -14.61 -20.67 -11.65
C ASN A 420 -13.73 -21.45 -12.63
N LEU A 421 -12.57 -21.91 -12.18
CA LEU A 421 -11.66 -22.76 -12.95
C LEU A 421 -11.85 -24.23 -12.55
N LEU A 422 -11.95 -25.11 -13.54
CA LEU A 422 -11.94 -26.56 -13.29
C LEU A 422 -10.60 -26.99 -12.69
N PRO A 423 -10.51 -28.15 -12.00
CA PRO A 423 -9.28 -28.56 -11.30
C PRO A 423 -8.00 -28.49 -12.14
N ASP A 424 -8.03 -28.98 -13.38
CA ASP A 424 -6.86 -28.94 -14.28
C ASP A 424 -6.49 -27.51 -14.71
N GLU A 425 -7.49 -26.64 -14.91
CA GLU A 425 -7.30 -25.23 -15.28
C GLU A 425 -6.74 -24.44 -14.09
N ARG A 426 -7.27 -24.70 -12.89
CA ARG A 426 -6.83 -24.10 -11.64
C ARG A 426 -5.39 -24.49 -11.30
N ALA A 427 -5.02 -25.76 -11.48
CA ALA A 427 -3.66 -26.23 -11.29
C ALA A 427 -2.67 -25.55 -12.26
N LYS A 428 -3.04 -25.42 -13.55
CA LYS A 428 -2.24 -24.69 -14.53
C LYS A 428 -2.11 -23.21 -14.16
N PHE A 429 -3.21 -22.58 -13.77
CA PHE A 429 -3.23 -21.18 -13.35
C PHE A 429 -2.33 -20.93 -12.14
N LEU A 430 -2.45 -21.74 -11.07
CA LEU A 430 -1.62 -21.61 -9.88
C LEU A 430 -0.13 -21.82 -10.20
N GLY A 431 0.19 -22.79 -11.06
CA GLY A 431 1.57 -23.01 -11.52
C GLY A 431 2.13 -21.86 -12.36
N ALA A 432 1.31 -21.29 -13.26
CA ALA A 432 1.69 -20.12 -14.05
C ALA A 432 1.90 -18.90 -13.15
N LEU A 433 0.98 -18.66 -12.19
CA LEU A 433 1.09 -17.60 -11.21
C LEU A 433 2.36 -17.75 -10.36
N ARG A 434 2.64 -18.96 -9.87
CA ARG A 434 3.90 -19.25 -9.18
C ARG A 434 5.08 -18.88 -10.05
N GLY A 435 5.10 -19.25 -11.32
CA GLY A 435 6.20 -18.96 -12.25
C GLY A 435 6.48 -17.46 -12.44
N THR A 436 5.51 -16.59 -12.16
CA THR A 436 5.70 -15.13 -12.23
C THR A 436 6.31 -14.53 -10.98
N LEU A 437 6.25 -15.21 -9.83
CA LEU A 437 6.67 -14.69 -8.53
C LEU A 437 8.11 -15.09 -8.17
N LEU A 438 8.85 -14.16 -7.58
CA LEU A 438 10.16 -14.44 -6.97
C LEU A 438 9.98 -15.17 -5.63
N PRO A 439 10.97 -15.98 -5.20
CA PRO A 439 10.99 -16.53 -3.85
C PRO A 439 10.81 -15.46 -2.79
N GLY A 440 9.86 -15.66 -1.88
CA GLY A 440 9.51 -14.71 -0.83
C GLY A 440 8.41 -13.70 -1.15
N GLU A 441 7.90 -13.67 -2.38
CA GLU A 441 6.69 -12.92 -2.72
C GLU A 441 5.41 -13.68 -2.33
N TRP A 442 4.27 -13.00 -2.39
CA TRP A 442 3.06 -13.42 -1.70
C TRP A 442 1.88 -13.61 -2.64
N LEU A 443 1.06 -14.61 -2.33
CA LEU A 443 -0.29 -14.81 -2.87
C LEU A 443 -1.29 -14.69 -1.73
N LEU A 444 -2.24 -13.76 -1.86
CA LEU A 444 -3.44 -13.67 -1.03
C LEU A 444 -4.61 -14.20 -1.83
N LEU A 445 -5.12 -15.37 -1.45
CA LEU A 445 -6.17 -16.08 -2.18
C LEU A 445 -7.44 -16.21 -1.34
N GLY A 446 -8.55 -15.71 -1.88
CA GLY A 446 -9.88 -15.91 -1.34
C GLY A 446 -10.53 -17.19 -1.86
N THR A 447 -11.07 -18.00 -0.95
CA THR A 447 -11.76 -19.25 -1.27
C THR A 447 -13.04 -19.40 -0.47
N ASP A 448 -14.14 -19.63 -1.18
CA ASP A 448 -15.42 -19.93 -0.56
C ASP A 448 -15.47 -21.40 -0.13
N LEU A 449 -15.85 -21.67 1.11
CA LEU A 449 -15.69 -23.00 1.70
C LEU A 449 -16.90 -23.91 1.44
N VAL A 450 -16.72 -25.22 1.53
CA VAL A 450 -17.85 -26.16 1.56
C VAL A 450 -18.69 -25.93 2.81
N LYS A 451 -20.02 -25.89 2.64
CA LYS A 451 -20.99 -25.64 3.73
C LYS A 451 -22.36 -26.23 3.37
N ASP A 452 -23.36 -25.91 4.20
CA ASP A 452 -24.75 -26.30 3.99
C ASP A 452 -25.23 -26.04 2.55
N ARG A 453 -25.85 -27.07 1.95
CA ARG A 453 -26.32 -27.06 0.56
C ARG A 453 -27.30 -25.93 0.31
N ASP A 454 -28.27 -25.75 1.19
CA ASP A 454 -29.34 -24.78 0.94
C ASP A 454 -28.80 -23.35 0.98
N THR A 455 -27.81 -23.10 1.84
CA THR A 455 -27.08 -21.84 1.88
C THR A 455 -26.31 -21.59 0.58
N LEU A 456 -25.64 -22.61 0.05
CA LEU A 456 -24.93 -22.51 -1.23
C LEU A 456 -25.91 -22.28 -2.39
N VAL A 457 -26.99 -23.05 -2.50
CA VAL A 457 -27.96 -22.89 -3.59
C VAL A 457 -28.64 -21.53 -3.54
N ARG A 458 -29.13 -21.09 -2.37
CA ARG A 458 -29.77 -19.77 -2.24
C ARG A 458 -28.85 -18.60 -2.59
N ALA A 459 -27.55 -18.72 -2.34
CA ALA A 459 -26.60 -17.68 -2.74
C ALA A 459 -26.58 -17.48 -4.27
N TYR A 460 -26.89 -18.51 -5.06
CA TYR A 460 -26.92 -18.46 -6.53
C TYR A 460 -28.33 -18.50 -7.12
N ASP A 461 -29.37 -18.55 -6.28
CA ASP A 461 -30.79 -18.56 -6.66
C ASP A 461 -31.56 -17.68 -5.67
N ASP A 462 -31.27 -16.38 -5.71
CA ASP A 462 -31.83 -15.39 -4.80
C ASP A 462 -33.32 -15.15 -5.04
N GLY A 463 -34.06 -14.84 -3.98
CA GLY A 463 -35.50 -14.63 -4.07
C GLY A 463 -35.92 -13.39 -4.88
N ALA A 464 -34.98 -12.48 -5.16
CA ALA A 464 -35.21 -11.28 -5.97
C ALA A 464 -35.04 -11.53 -7.48
N GLY A 465 -34.50 -12.70 -7.88
CA GLY A 465 -34.29 -13.08 -9.27
C GLY A 465 -33.13 -12.34 -9.96
N VAL A 466 -32.24 -11.70 -9.20
CA VAL A 466 -31.13 -10.92 -9.77
C VAL A 466 -30.07 -11.84 -10.39
N THR A 467 -29.74 -12.96 -9.73
CA THR A 467 -28.81 -13.98 -10.26
C THR A 467 -29.40 -14.68 -11.49
N ALA A 468 -30.73 -14.81 -11.56
CA ALA A 468 -31.40 -15.32 -12.74
C ALA A 468 -31.26 -14.38 -13.95
N ASP A 469 -31.43 -13.06 -13.75
CA ASP A 469 -31.21 -12.06 -14.81
C ASP A 469 -29.73 -12.00 -15.22
N PHE A 470 -28.81 -12.06 -14.24
CA PHE A 470 -27.36 -12.16 -14.49
C PHE A 470 -27.00 -13.37 -15.35
N ASN A 471 -27.54 -14.56 -15.02
CA ASN A 471 -27.30 -15.76 -15.81
C ASN A 471 -27.82 -15.61 -17.24
N ARG A 472 -29.06 -15.12 -17.40
CA ARG A 472 -29.69 -14.91 -18.71
C ARG A 472 -29.00 -13.83 -19.54
N ASN A 473 -28.29 -12.90 -18.91
CA ASN A 473 -27.59 -11.81 -19.61
C ASN A 473 -26.60 -12.35 -20.65
N VAL A 474 -25.96 -13.50 -20.42
CA VAL A 474 -25.06 -14.11 -21.42
C VAL A 474 -25.76 -14.37 -22.76
N LEU A 475 -27.04 -14.74 -22.76
CA LEU A 475 -27.81 -14.91 -23.98
C LEU A 475 -28.11 -13.58 -24.66
N ARG A 476 -28.33 -12.50 -23.89
CA ARG A 476 -28.48 -11.13 -24.41
C ARG A 476 -27.17 -10.65 -25.05
N VAL A 477 -26.01 -10.99 -24.46
CA VAL A 477 -24.69 -10.74 -25.04
C VAL A 477 -24.55 -11.47 -26.38
N LEU A 478 -24.86 -12.77 -26.44
CA LEU A 478 -24.79 -13.53 -27.69
C LEU A 478 -25.73 -12.97 -28.77
N ASN A 479 -26.95 -12.57 -28.40
CA ASN A 479 -27.90 -11.94 -29.32
C ASN A 479 -27.36 -10.62 -29.91
N ARG A 480 -26.67 -9.83 -29.10
CA ARG A 480 -26.10 -8.54 -29.51
C ARG A 480 -24.82 -8.70 -30.33
N GLU A 481 -23.84 -9.43 -29.80
CA GLU A 481 -22.48 -9.50 -30.33
C GLU A 481 -22.36 -10.47 -31.53
N LEU A 482 -23.12 -11.58 -31.50
CA LEU A 482 -23.05 -12.61 -32.54
C LEU A 482 -24.32 -12.68 -33.41
N ARG A 483 -25.25 -11.73 -33.20
CA ARG A 483 -26.54 -11.67 -33.89
C ARG A 483 -27.29 -13.00 -33.79
N ALA A 484 -27.28 -13.55 -32.58
CA ALA A 484 -28.11 -14.70 -32.22
C ALA A 484 -29.57 -14.27 -31.99
N ASP A 485 -30.48 -15.24 -32.02
CA ASP A 485 -31.92 -15.03 -31.81
C ASP A 485 -32.48 -15.84 -30.64
N PHE A 486 -31.69 -16.00 -29.55
CA PHE A 486 -32.18 -16.64 -28.32
C PHE A 486 -33.43 -15.91 -27.81
N ASP A 487 -34.51 -16.67 -27.58
CA ASP A 487 -35.63 -16.20 -26.77
C ASP A 487 -35.25 -16.35 -25.29
N VAL A 488 -34.65 -15.29 -24.75
CA VAL A 488 -34.05 -15.28 -23.41
C VAL A 488 -35.06 -15.65 -22.31
N GLU A 489 -36.31 -15.25 -22.47
CA GLU A 489 -37.37 -15.52 -21.50
C GLU A 489 -37.82 -17.00 -21.52
N ALA A 490 -37.49 -17.73 -22.58
CA ALA A 490 -37.71 -19.17 -22.67
C ALA A 490 -36.61 -20.01 -22.02
N PHE A 491 -35.66 -19.39 -21.32
CA PHE A 491 -34.65 -20.06 -20.50
C PHE A 491 -34.90 -19.80 -19.00
N GLU A 492 -35.11 -20.86 -18.24
CA GLU A 492 -35.22 -20.84 -16.79
C GLU A 492 -33.82 -20.90 -16.16
N HIS A 493 -33.54 -20.05 -15.17
CA HIS A 493 -32.32 -20.13 -14.37
C HIS A 493 -32.42 -21.32 -13.41
N VAL A 494 -31.35 -22.12 -13.32
CA VAL A 494 -31.25 -23.25 -12.40
C VAL A 494 -29.89 -23.23 -11.71
N ALA A 495 -29.87 -23.15 -10.38
CA ALA A 495 -28.67 -23.35 -9.57
C ALA A 495 -28.66 -24.76 -8.95
N VAL A 496 -27.57 -25.51 -9.15
CA VAL A 496 -27.43 -26.89 -8.66
C VAL A 496 -26.16 -27.02 -7.85
N TRP A 497 -26.26 -27.63 -6.67
CA TRP A 497 -25.08 -28.11 -5.93
C TRP A 497 -24.72 -29.52 -6.41
N ASP A 498 -23.53 -29.67 -6.98
CA ASP A 498 -22.91 -30.96 -7.25
C ASP A 498 -22.12 -31.40 -6.02
N ALA A 499 -22.66 -32.39 -5.28
CA ALA A 499 -22.04 -32.87 -4.06
C ALA A 499 -20.84 -33.80 -4.30
N GLU A 500 -20.69 -34.36 -5.51
CA GLU A 500 -19.55 -35.21 -5.86
C GLU A 500 -18.34 -34.36 -6.20
N GLN A 501 -18.55 -33.28 -6.96
CA GLN A 501 -17.49 -32.36 -7.37
C GLN A 501 -17.29 -31.17 -6.41
N GLU A 502 -18.19 -30.99 -5.44
CA GLU A 502 -18.20 -29.89 -4.46
C GLU A 502 -18.25 -28.49 -5.10
N TRP A 503 -19.13 -28.29 -6.09
CA TRP A 503 -19.34 -26.97 -6.71
C TRP A 503 -20.80 -26.62 -6.94
N ILE A 504 -21.07 -25.32 -7.04
CA ILE A 504 -22.33 -24.83 -7.61
C ILE A 504 -22.20 -24.79 -9.13
N GLU A 505 -23.23 -25.22 -9.83
CA GLU A 505 -23.40 -24.96 -11.26
C GLU A 505 -24.57 -24.02 -11.48
N MET A 506 -24.35 -22.99 -12.30
CA MET A 506 -25.44 -22.21 -12.88
C MET A 506 -25.76 -22.77 -14.27
N ARG A 507 -27.04 -22.97 -14.52
CA ARG A 507 -27.56 -23.51 -15.77
C ARG A 507 -28.73 -22.68 -16.28
N LEU A 508 -28.93 -22.72 -17.59
CA LEU A 508 -30.11 -22.19 -18.28
C LEU A 508 -30.86 -23.36 -18.91
N ARG A 509 -32.07 -23.64 -18.43
CA ARG A 509 -32.93 -24.72 -18.93
C ARG A 509 -33.94 -24.18 -19.91
N SER A 510 -33.98 -24.72 -21.13
CA SER A 510 -35.00 -24.33 -22.11
C SER A 510 -36.38 -24.86 -21.70
N VAL A 511 -37.39 -23.99 -21.55
CA VAL A 511 -38.75 -24.41 -21.14
C VAL A 511 -39.60 -24.94 -22.30
N ARG A 512 -39.07 -24.88 -23.52
CA ARG A 512 -39.69 -25.40 -24.76
C ARG A 512 -38.59 -25.76 -25.75
N ALA A 513 -38.92 -26.52 -26.80
CA ALA A 513 -37.97 -26.72 -27.89
C ALA A 513 -37.65 -25.39 -28.58
N GLN A 514 -36.37 -25.11 -28.81
CA GLN A 514 -35.89 -23.89 -29.46
C GLN A 514 -34.91 -24.22 -30.57
N ARG A 515 -34.91 -23.40 -31.63
CA ARG A 515 -33.94 -23.45 -32.71
C ARG A 515 -33.36 -22.06 -32.84
N VAL A 516 -32.11 -21.91 -32.45
CA VAL A 516 -31.42 -20.62 -32.35
C VAL A 516 -30.44 -20.49 -33.50
N ALA A 517 -30.62 -19.48 -34.35
CA ALA A 517 -29.67 -19.10 -35.38
C ALA A 517 -28.66 -18.08 -34.81
N ILE A 518 -27.37 -18.35 -35.01
CA ILE A 518 -26.28 -17.44 -34.64
C ILE A 518 -25.65 -16.95 -35.95
N ALA A 519 -26.14 -15.81 -36.44
CA ALA A 519 -25.88 -15.37 -37.80
C ALA A 519 -24.40 -15.11 -38.07
N GLU A 520 -23.67 -14.46 -37.16
CA GLU A 520 -22.23 -14.17 -37.31
C GLU A 520 -21.37 -15.46 -37.34
N LEU A 521 -21.89 -16.56 -36.81
CA LEU A 521 -21.21 -17.85 -36.83
C LEU A 521 -21.66 -18.76 -37.97
N GLY A 522 -22.75 -18.44 -38.67
CA GLY A 522 -23.39 -19.34 -39.63
C GLY A 522 -23.88 -20.64 -38.98
N MET A 523 -24.22 -20.59 -37.69
CA MET A 523 -24.52 -21.76 -36.86
C MET A 523 -26.01 -21.79 -36.53
N ILE A 524 -26.59 -23.00 -36.46
CA ILE A 524 -27.91 -23.23 -35.88
C ILE A 524 -27.72 -24.21 -34.72
N VAL A 525 -28.33 -23.89 -33.59
CA VAL A 525 -28.28 -24.69 -32.37
C VAL A 525 -29.71 -25.07 -31.98
N ASP A 526 -29.97 -26.35 -31.86
CA ASP A 526 -31.26 -26.85 -31.37
C ASP A 526 -31.16 -27.11 -29.86
N PHE A 527 -32.22 -26.72 -29.13
CA PHE A 527 -32.44 -27.05 -27.73
C PHE A 527 -33.73 -27.85 -27.62
N ALA A 528 -33.69 -29.02 -26.98
CA ALA A 528 -34.89 -29.73 -26.58
C ALA A 528 -35.59 -29.02 -25.40
N GLU A 529 -36.89 -29.27 -25.23
CA GLU A 529 -37.58 -28.88 -23.98
C GLU A 529 -36.92 -29.59 -22.80
N GLY A 530 -36.57 -28.84 -21.76
CA GLY A 530 -35.84 -29.31 -20.58
C GLY A 530 -34.33 -29.43 -20.78
N GLU A 531 -33.78 -29.16 -21.96
CA GLU A 531 -32.33 -29.20 -22.17
C GLU A 531 -31.64 -28.04 -21.45
N GLU A 532 -30.51 -28.34 -20.80
CA GLU A 532 -29.75 -27.39 -19.98
C GLU A 532 -28.44 -26.98 -20.65
N LEU A 533 -28.17 -25.68 -20.58
CA LEU A 533 -26.91 -25.05 -20.92
C LEU A 533 -26.18 -24.68 -19.63
N ARG A 534 -24.99 -25.23 -19.36
CA ARG A 534 -24.19 -24.82 -18.19
C ARG A 534 -23.46 -23.52 -18.49
N THR A 535 -23.58 -22.54 -17.60
CA THR A 535 -23.04 -21.18 -17.81
C THR A 535 -21.97 -20.79 -16.78
N GLU A 536 -21.96 -21.44 -15.62
CA GLU A 536 -20.91 -21.26 -14.61
C GLU A 536 -20.70 -22.54 -13.81
N THR A 537 -19.47 -22.73 -13.35
CA THR A 537 -19.13 -23.60 -12.24
C THR A 537 -18.48 -22.72 -11.18
N SER A 538 -18.82 -22.91 -9.90
CA SER A 538 -18.22 -22.22 -8.77
C SER A 538 -17.87 -23.21 -7.68
N ALA A 539 -16.61 -23.68 -7.71
CA ALA A 539 -16.08 -24.63 -6.74
C ALA A 539 -16.04 -24.07 -5.33
N LYS A 540 -16.31 -24.95 -4.37
CA LYS A 540 -16.22 -24.67 -2.93
C LYS A 540 -15.12 -25.53 -2.34
N PHE A 541 -14.38 -24.96 -1.42
CA PHE A 541 -13.09 -25.50 -1.01
C PHE A 541 -13.12 -26.07 0.39
N ARG A 542 -12.30 -27.10 0.59
CA ARG A 542 -11.88 -27.57 1.90
C ARG A 542 -10.45 -27.13 2.13
N ARG A 543 -10.12 -26.73 3.35
CA ARG A 543 -8.79 -26.22 3.71
C ARG A 543 -7.67 -27.15 3.27
N ASP A 544 -7.79 -28.45 3.55
CA ASP A 544 -6.74 -29.42 3.25
C ASP A 544 -6.52 -29.54 1.73
N GLY A 545 -7.59 -29.60 0.94
CA GLY A 545 -7.53 -29.70 -0.52
C GLY A 545 -6.87 -28.47 -1.16
N ILE A 546 -7.32 -27.25 -0.81
CA ILE A 546 -6.69 -26.04 -1.38
C ILE A 546 -5.24 -25.85 -0.91
N THR A 547 -4.91 -26.28 0.31
CA THR A 547 -3.53 -26.24 0.81
C THR A 547 -2.63 -27.18 0.00
N GLU A 548 -3.13 -28.37 -0.37
CA GLU A 548 -2.41 -29.32 -1.22
C GLU A 548 -2.24 -28.80 -2.66
N GLU A 549 -3.28 -28.18 -3.23
CA GLU A 549 -3.19 -27.54 -4.54
C GLU A 549 -2.14 -26.41 -4.57
N LEU A 550 -2.14 -25.56 -3.53
CA LEU A 550 -1.15 -24.48 -3.37
C LEU A 550 0.27 -25.05 -3.21
N ALA A 551 0.44 -26.08 -2.38
CA ALA A 551 1.73 -26.74 -2.18
C ALA A 551 2.26 -27.37 -3.47
N THR A 552 1.40 -28.05 -4.23
CA THR A 552 1.73 -28.63 -5.53
C THR A 552 2.17 -27.58 -6.54
N ALA A 553 1.55 -26.40 -6.49
CA ALA A 553 1.93 -25.25 -7.31
C ALA A 553 3.19 -24.51 -6.83
N GLY A 554 3.81 -24.89 -5.71
CA GLY A 554 5.03 -24.26 -5.18
C GLY A 554 4.79 -23.10 -4.20
N PHE A 555 3.62 -23.07 -3.55
CA PHE A 555 3.29 -22.11 -2.50
C PHE A 555 3.19 -22.77 -1.13
N THR A 556 3.75 -22.13 -0.10
CA THR A 556 3.57 -22.53 1.30
C THR A 556 2.54 -21.64 1.98
N VAL A 557 1.44 -22.21 2.47
CA VAL A 557 0.44 -21.45 3.25
C VAL A 557 1.05 -20.96 4.56
N HIS A 558 1.14 -19.64 4.71
CA HIS A 558 1.72 -18.99 5.89
C HIS A 558 0.65 -18.64 6.94
N ARG A 559 -0.49 -18.13 6.50
CA ARG A 559 -1.64 -17.80 7.36
C ARG A 559 -2.95 -18.20 6.68
N TRP A 560 -3.94 -18.48 7.52
CA TRP A 560 -5.29 -18.84 7.13
C TRP A 560 -6.27 -18.15 8.06
N TRP A 561 -7.19 -17.38 7.51
CA TRP A 561 -8.25 -16.68 8.24
C TRP A 561 -9.60 -17.04 7.66
N THR A 562 -10.61 -17.09 8.52
CA THR A 562 -12.01 -17.31 8.14
C THR A 562 -12.88 -16.19 8.70
N ASP A 563 -14.07 -16.00 8.12
CA ASP A 563 -15.10 -15.18 8.76
C ASP A 563 -15.64 -15.88 10.02
N ALA A 564 -16.34 -15.16 10.88
CA ALA A 564 -16.84 -15.68 12.15
C ALA A 564 -17.72 -16.94 12.00
N GLU A 565 -18.37 -17.12 10.84
CA GLU A 565 -19.22 -18.28 10.55
C GLU A 565 -18.50 -19.41 9.78
N ASN A 566 -17.18 -19.28 9.52
CA ASN A 566 -16.38 -20.24 8.75
C ASN A 566 -16.96 -20.57 7.36
N ARG A 567 -17.49 -19.55 6.68
CA ARG A 567 -18.07 -19.64 5.36
C ARG A 567 -17.06 -19.37 4.25
N PHE A 568 -16.14 -18.45 4.48
CA PHE A 568 -15.15 -18.01 3.51
C PHE A 568 -13.77 -18.01 4.16
N ALA A 569 -12.72 -18.16 3.36
CA ALA A 569 -11.35 -18.07 3.84
C ALA A 569 -10.46 -17.18 2.98
N LEU A 570 -9.53 -16.50 3.64
CA LEU A 570 -8.33 -15.94 3.02
C LEU A 570 -7.12 -16.77 3.41
N SER A 571 -6.36 -17.20 2.42
CA SER A 571 -5.04 -17.80 2.62
C SER A 571 -3.97 -16.82 2.16
N LEU A 572 -2.97 -16.58 3.01
CA LEU A 572 -1.74 -15.89 2.64
C LEU A 572 -0.65 -16.94 2.48
N SER A 573 -0.14 -17.06 1.27
CA SER A 573 0.84 -18.07 0.88
C SER A 573 2.10 -17.41 0.35
N ARG A 574 3.25 -18.01 0.67
CA ARG A 574 4.56 -17.54 0.24
C ARG A 574 5.05 -18.39 -0.94
N ALA A 575 5.59 -17.71 -1.96
CA ALA A 575 6.23 -18.36 -3.10
C ALA A 575 7.61 -18.91 -2.68
N GLU A 576 7.85 -20.21 -2.87
CA GLU A 576 9.09 -20.93 -2.45
C GLU A 576 10.21 -20.94 -3.47
#